data_AF-A0A3P8WXX1-F1
#
_entry.id   AF-A0A3P8WXX1-F1
#
_cell.length_a   1.000
_cell.length_b   1.000
_cell.length_c   1.000
_cell.angle_alpha   90.00
_cell.angle_beta   90.00
_cell.angle_gamma   90.00
#
_symmetry.space_group_name_H-M   'P 1'
#
loop_
_entity.id
_entity.type
_entity.pdbx_description
1 polymer ?
#
loop_
_entity_poly.entity_id
_entity_poly.type
_entity_poly.pdbx_seq_one_letter_code
_entity_poly.pdbx_strand_id
1 'polypeptide(L)'
;MYQALSHFLFTDKEELFQNVLTQVAEQFSRAFKINELKTEVTNRLAMLEKRVELEGMKVVEIEKCRNDIKKLRVEMASRNNSTFLEDTKKLTPRRDVPSYPKYHLSKETVEALRFPTFDSWQWEPNEMLSCLEHMYHDLGLVKDFNINPITLKRWLLCIHDNYRNNPFHNFRHCFCVTQMMYSMICLCSLQEKFTQVDILILMTAAVCHDLDHPGFNNTYQINARTELAVRYNDISPLENHHCAVAFQIFSQPDCNIFSNFDPEAFKQIRQGTITLILATDMARHGEILDSFKQKVDNFDYTDEEHVTCLKMVLIKCCDISNEVRPMEVAEPWVDCLLEEYFMQV
;
A
#
# COMPACT_ATOMS: atom_id res chain seq x y z
N MET A 1 9.18 64.65 42.96
CA MET A 1 9.38 63.51 43.88
C MET A 1 8.17 62.57 43.92
N TYR A 2 6.91 63.05 43.90
CA TYR A 2 5.71 62.19 43.87
C TYR A 2 5.43 61.47 42.53
N GLN A 3 5.87 61.99 41.38
CA GLN A 3 5.69 61.34 40.06
C GLN A 3 6.66 60.17 39.81
N ALA A 4 7.81 60.12 40.49
CA ALA A 4 8.77 59.03 40.33
C ALA A 4 8.41 57.80 41.17
N LEU A 5 7.77 58.00 42.34
CA LEU A 5 7.32 56.93 43.22
C LEU A 5 6.06 56.21 42.71
N SER A 6 5.13 56.92 42.02
CA SER A 6 3.95 56.25 41.46
C SER A 6 4.28 55.43 40.21
N HIS A 7 5.31 55.81 39.45
CA HIS A 7 5.72 55.07 38.27
C HIS A 7 6.47 53.78 38.65
N PHE A 8 7.35 53.86 39.65
CA PHE A 8 8.11 52.71 40.16
C PHE A 8 7.21 51.64 40.84
N LEU A 9 6.18 52.08 41.58
CA LEU A 9 5.19 51.17 42.21
C LEU A 9 4.18 50.55 41.23
N PHE A 10 3.99 51.15 40.05
CA PHE A 10 3.12 50.59 39.00
C PHE A 10 3.84 49.54 38.16
N THR A 11 5.11 49.80 37.80
CA THR A 11 5.94 48.86 37.04
C THR A 11 6.24 47.57 37.81
N ASP A 12 6.55 47.66 39.11
CA ASP A 12 6.81 46.46 39.95
C ASP A 12 5.56 45.57 40.10
N LYS A 13 4.35 46.17 40.11
CA LYS A 13 3.11 45.42 40.23
C LYS A 13 2.69 44.76 38.92
N GLU A 14 2.88 45.42 37.78
CA GLU A 14 2.62 44.83 36.46
C GLU A 14 3.59 43.69 36.14
N GLU A 15 4.86 43.84 36.50
CA GLU A 15 5.88 42.82 36.29
C GLU A 15 5.67 41.59 37.19
N LEU A 16 5.29 41.80 38.46
CA LEU A 16 4.89 40.72 39.36
C LEU A 16 3.63 39.99 38.86
N PHE A 17 2.63 40.72 38.34
CA PHE A 17 1.39 40.13 37.84
C PHE A 17 1.61 39.33 36.54
N GLN A 18 2.46 39.82 35.64
CA GLN A 18 2.85 39.10 34.43
C GLN A 18 3.66 37.84 34.74
N ASN A 19 4.56 37.89 35.73
CA ASN A 19 5.31 36.72 36.17
C ASN A 19 4.42 35.63 36.80
N VAL A 20 3.42 36.03 37.60
CA VAL A 20 2.42 35.09 38.16
C VAL A 20 1.53 34.51 37.07
N LEU A 21 1.05 35.30 36.11
CA LEU A 21 0.26 34.81 34.98
C LEU A 21 1.05 33.83 34.10
N THR A 22 2.34 34.09 33.88
CA THR A 22 3.23 33.21 33.12
C THR A 22 3.47 31.89 33.84
N GLN A 23 3.71 31.91 35.15
CA GLN A 23 3.83 30.69 35.95
C GLN A 23 2.52 29.90 36.01
N VAL A 24 1.37 30.56 36.15
CA VAL A 24 0.07 29.89 36.14
C VAL A 24 -0.20 29.27 34.77
N ALA A 25 0.11 29.96 33.67
CA ALA A 25 -0.03 29.43 32.32
C ALA A 25 0.88 28.22 32.05
N GLU A 26 2.13 28.24 32.52
CA GLU A 26 3.05 27.09 32.42
C GLU A 26 2.56 25.88 33.24
N GLN A 27 2.05 26.12 34.46
CA GLN A 27 1.52 25.05 35.32
C GLN A 27 0.21 24.47 34.75
N PHE A 28 -0.66 25.32 34.18
CA PHE A 28 -1.86 24.87 33.46
C PHE A 28 -1.51 24.09 32.18
N SER A 29 -0.51 24.53 31.41
CA SER A 29 -0.04 23.82 30.21
C SER A 29 0.57 22.45 30.55
N ARG A 30 1.35 22.36 31.64
CA ARG A 30 1.88 21.08 32.14
C ARG A 30 0.76 20.15 32.62
N ALA A 31 -0.22 20.67 33.36
CA ALA A 31 -1.37 19.88 33.82
C ALA A 31 -2.24 19.39 32.65
N PHE A 32 -2.44 20.21 31.61
CA PHE A 32 -3.13 19.81 30.39
C PHE A 32 -2.36 18.70 29.65
N LYS A 33 -1.06 18.85 29.46
CA LYS A 33 -0.21 17.81 28.83
C LYS A 33 -0.22 16.50 29.62
N ILE A 34 -0.24 16.56 30.95
CA ILE A 34 -0.34 15.37 31.80
C ILE A 34 -1.72 14.71 31.68
N ASN A 35 -2.80 15.48 31.63
CA ASN A 35 -4.15 14.92 31.43
C ASN A 35 -4.34 14.35 30.01
N GLU A 36 -3.74 14.96 29.00
CA GLU A 36 -3.76 14.48 27.63
C GLU A 36 -2.97 13.17 27.51
N LEU A 37 -1.75 13.13 28.08
CA LEU A 37 -0.94 11.91 28.17
C LEU A 37 -1.63 10.81 29.00
N LYS A 38 -2.33 11.18 30.08
CA LYS A 38 -3.11 10.23 30.90
C LYS A 38 -4.29 9.66 30.12
N THR A 39 -5.00 10.50 29.37
CA THR A 39 -6.08 10.08 28.47
C THR A 39 -5.54 9.13 27.41
N GLU A 40 -4.42 9.46 26.78
CA GLU A 40 -3.80 8.63 25.75
C GLU A 40 -3.32 7.28 26.31
N VAL A 41 -2.64 7.27 27.46
CA VAL A 41 -2.20 6.03 28.12
C VAL A 41 -3.41 5.18 28.55
N THR A 42 -4.50 5.80 29.02
CA THR A 42 -5.73 5.08 29.39
C THR A 42 -6.40 4.45 28.17
N ASN A 43 -6.44 5.17 27.03
CA ASN A 43 -6.97 4.66 25.78
C ASN A 43 -6.12 3.50 25.23
N ARG A 44 -4.79 3.63 25.26
CA ARG A 44 -3.87 2.56 24.86
C ARG A 44 -4.03 1.32 25.75
N LEU A 45 -4.20 1.50 27.06
CA LEU A 45 -4.43 0.39 27.98
C LEU A 45 -5.75 -0.36 27.66
N ALA A 46 -6.84 0.37 27.44
CA ALA A 46 -8.13 -0.24 27.07
C ALA A 46 -8.07 -0.97 25.71
N MET A 47 -7.31 -0.45 24.75
CA MET A 47 -7.08 -1.13 23.46
C MET A 47 -6.26 -2.41 23.64
N LEU A 48 -5.21 -2.39 24.46
CA LEU A 48 -4.41 -3.57 24.77
C LEU A 48 -5.22 -4.65 25.51
N GLU A 49 -6.06 -4.27 26.48
CA GLU A 49 -6.97 -5.19 27.17
C GLU A 49 -7.93 -5.88 26.18
N LYS A 50 -8.55 -5.10 25.28
CA LYS A 50 -9.43 -5.65 24.23
C LYS A 50 -8.68 -6.58 23.27
N ARG A 51 -7.42 -6.27 22.94
CA ARG A 51 -6.56 -7.11 22.09
C ARG A 51 -6.22 -8.44 22.78
N VAL A 52 -5.92 -8.42 24.08
CA VAL A 52 -5.68 -9.62 24.89
C VAL A 52 -6.93 -10.50 24.96
N GLU A 53 -8.12 -9.91 25.13
CA GLU A 53 -9.39 -10.65 25.10
C GLU A 53 -9.64 -11.31 23.73
N LEU A 54 -9.40 -10.58 22.64
CA LEU A 54 -9.61 -11.07 21.28
C LEU A 54 -8.65 -12.22 20.92
N GLU A 55 -7.37 -12.09 21.28
CA GLU A 55 -6.39 -13.17 21.12
C GLU A 55 -6.73 -14.38 22.00
N GLY A 56 -7.25 -14.15 23.21
CA GLY A 56 -7.80 -15.21 24.06
C GLY A 56 -8.95 -15.99 23.39
N MET A 57 -9.86 -15.30 22.69
CA MET A 57 -10.93 -15.97 21.93
C MET A 57 -10.37 -16.77 20.74
N LYS A 58 -9.38 -16.25 20.00
CA LYS A 58 -8.73 -16.99 18.91
C LYS A 58 -8.08 -18.29 19.40
N VAL A 59 -7.46 -18.28 20.57
CA VAL A 59 -6.88 -19.50 21.18
C VAL A 59 -7.97 -20.56 21.43
N VAL A 60 -9.14 -20.15 21.92
CA VAL A 60 -10.29 -21.05 22.15
C VAL A 60 -10.82 -21.63 20.83
N GLU A 61 -10.92 -20.82 19.78
CA GLU A 61 -11.35 -21.28 18.45
C GLU A 61 -10.34 -22.24 17.80
N ILE A 62 -9.03 -21.97 17.94
CA ILE A 62 -7.96 -22.86 17.49
C ILE A 62 -8.04 -24.21 18.20
N GLU A 63 -8.32 -24.21 19.51
CA GLU A 63 -8.42 -25.44 20.30
C GLU A 63 -9.67 -26.26 19.93
N LYS A 64 -10.79 -25.59 19.64
CA LYS A 64 -11.99 -26.23 19.09
C LYS A 64 -11.72 -26.86 17.72
N CYS A 65 -11.06 -26.13 16.82
CA CYS A 65 -10.68 -26.62 15.50
C CYS A 65 -9.73 -27.84 15.59
N ARG A 66 -8.73 -27.81 16.50
CA ARG A 66 -7.86 -28.97 16.76
C ARG A 66 -8.64 -30.20 17.24
N ASN A 67 -9.64 -30.02 18.09
CA ASN A 67 -10.49 -31.11 18.57
C ASN A 67 -11.36 -31.70 17.46
N ASP A 68 -11.89 -30.86 16.56
CA ASP A 68 -12.68 -31.30 15.41
C ASP A 68 -11.80 -32.07 14.40
N ILE A 69 -10.59 -31.59 14.11
CA ILE A 69 -9.59 -32.31 13.29
C ILE A 69 -9.28 -33.69 13.89
N LYS A 70 -9.14 -33.79 15.22
CA LYS A 70 -8.86 -35.06 15.89
C LYS A 70 -10.03 -36.04 15.75
N LYS A 71 -11.27 -35.58 15.87
CA LYS A 71 -12.47 -36.42 15.64
C LYS A 71 -12.53 -36.93 14.20
N LEU A 72 -12.33 -36.05 13.23
CA LEU A 72 -12.36 -36.41 11.80
C LEU A 72 -11.28 -37.44 11.43
N ARG A 73 -10.07 -37.34 11.99
CA ARG A 73 -9.01 -38.35 11.79
C ARG A 73 -9.39 -39.72 12.32
N VAL A 74 -10.09 -39.79 13.46
CA VAL A 74 -10.56 -41.06 14.04
C VAL A 74 -11.68 -41.67 13.18
N GLU A 75 -12.60 -40.85 12.65
CA GLU A 75 -13.64 -41.31 11.71
C GLU A 75 -13.08 -41.77 10.35
N MET A 76 -11.98 -41.18 9.88
CA MET A 76 -11.31 -41.64 8.67
C MET A 76 -10.57 -42.97 8.89
N ALA A 77 -9.93 -43.14 10.05
CA ALA A 77 -9.23 -44.37 10.41
C ALA A 77 -10.19 -45.57 10.57
N SER A 78 -11.44 -45.33 11.00
CA SER A 78 -12.45 -46.38 11.14
C SER A 78 -13.09 -46.80 9.80
N ARG A 79 -12.89 -46.04 8.71
CA ARG A 79 -13.48 -46.29 7.39
C ARG A 79 -12.53 -46.95 6.38
N ASN A 80 -11.23 -47.01 6.65
CA ASN A 80 -10.26 -47.62 5.74
C ASN A 80 -9.95 -49.08 6.11
N ASN A 81 -10.73 -49.99 5.55
CA ASN A 81 -10.40 -51.41 5.46
C ASN A 81 -10.69 -51.88 4.02
N SER A 82 -9.84 -51.50 3.06
CA SER A 82 -9.83 -52.06 1.69
C SER A 82 -8.50 -51.77 0.99
N THR A 83 -7.94 -52.83 0.41
CA THR A 83 -6.67 -53.00 -0.29
C THR A 83 -6.50 -52.15 -1.56
N PHE A 84 -5.32 -51.53 -1.71
CA PHE A 84 -4.86 -50.89 -2.96
C PHE A 84 -4.18 -51.93 -3.87
N LEU A 85 -4.67 -52.07 -5.10
CA LEU A 85 -3.98 -52.72 -6.22
C LEU A 85 -3.46 -51.62 -7.15
N GLU A 86 -2.18 -51.76 -7.48
CA GLU A 86 -1.37 -50.88 -8.32
C GLU A 86 -1.61 -51.24 -9.79
N ASP A 87 -1.93 -50.26 -10.66
CA ASP A 87 -1.89 -50.49 -12.10
C ASP A 87 -1.49 -49.22 -12.88
N THR A 88 -0.31 -49.31 -13.48
CA THR A 88 0.32 -48.34 -14.38
C THR A 88 -0.44 -48.17 -15.70
N LYS A 89 -0.76 -46.93 -16.13
CA LYS A 89 -0.93 -46.58 -17.55
C LYS A 89 -0.86 -45.06 -17.85
N LYS A 90 0.17 -44.72 -18.63
CA LYS A 90 0.36 -43.69 -19.68
C LYS A 90 -0.27 -42.28 -19.54
N LEU A 91 0.62 -41.29 -19.68
CA LEU A 91 0.39 -39.85 -19.81
C LEU A 91 -0.59 -39.46 -20.93
N THR A 92 -1.59 -38.65 -20.57
CA THR A 92 -2.32 -37.72 -21.42
C THR A 92 -2.23 -36.32 -20.79
N PRO A 93 -2.25 -35.21 -21.56
CA PRO A 93 -2.10 -33.88 -21.01
C PRO A 93 -3.34 -33.53 -20.19
N ARG A 94 -3.21 -33.55 -18.87
CA ARG A 94 -4.29 -33.20 -17.95
C ARG A 94 -4.50 -31.68 -17.97
N ARG A 95 -5.68 -31.29 -18.45
CA ARG A 95 -6.40 -30.06 -18.05
C ARG A 95 -6.71 -30.15 -16.56
N ASP A 96 -5.70 -30.07 -15.71
CA ASP A 96 -5.86 -29.98 -14.26
C ASP A 96 -5.24 -28.64 -13.82
N VAL A 97 -5.86 -27.54 -14.26
CA VAL A 97 -5.76 -26.30 -13.47
C VAL A 97 -6.53 -26.60 -12.19
N PRO A 98 -5.93 -26.52 -10.99
CA PRO A 98 -6.65 -26.73 -9.76
C PRO A 98 -7.91 -25.86 -9.74
N SER A 99 -9.06 -26.44 -9.42
CA SER A 99 -10.28 -25.66 -9.18
C SER A 99 -10.08 -24.86 -7.91
N TYR A 100 -9.53 -23.65 -8.03
CA TYR A 100 -9.57 -22.67 -6.96
C TYR A 100 -11.04 -22.48 -6.56
N PRO A 101 -11.38 -22.44 -5.26
CA PRO A 101 -12.70 -21.96 -4.86
C PRO A 101 -12.89 -20.61 -5.57
N LYS A 102 -13.98 -20.46 -6.32
CA LYS A 102 -14.24 -19.20 -7.01
C LYS A 102 -14.41 -18.13 -5.94
N TYR A 103 -13.36 -17.36 -5.68
CA TYR A 103 -13.41 -16.16 -4.87
C TYR A 103 -14.32 -15.17 -5.63
N HIS A 104 -15.58 -15.13 -5.24
CA HIS A 104 -16.50 -14.11 -5.70
C HIS A 104 -16.53 -13.02 -4.64
N LEU A 105 -16.09 -11.83 -5.01
CA LEU A 105 -16.23 -10.66 -4.15
C LEU A 105 -17.73 -10.38 -3.94
N SER A 106 -18.12 -10.13 -2.69
CA SER A 106 -19.49 -9.74 -2.38
C SER A 106 -19.77 -8.34 -2.95
N LYS A 107 -21.05 -7.95 -3.06
CA LYS A 107 -21.41 -6.60 -3.52
C LYS A 107 -20.87 -5.54 -2.55
N GLU A 108 -20.98 -5.81 -1.26
CA GLU A 108 -20.49 -4.95 -0.19
C GLU A 108 -18.97 -4.77 -0.29
N THR A 109 -18.25 -5.84 -0.64
CA THR A 109 -16.79 -5.80 -0.86
C THR A 109 -16.44 -4.90 -2.04
N VAL A 110 -17.13 -5.10 -3.18
CA VAL A 110 -16.93 -4.30 -4.40
C VAL A 110 -17.22 -2.83 -4.16
N GLU A 111 -18.29 -2.51 -3.43
CA GLU A 111 -18.63 -1.14 -3.06
C GLU A 111 -17.60 -0.53 -2.12
N ALA A 112 -17.18 -1.27 -1.08
CA ALA A 112 -16.17 -0.81 -0.13
C ALA A 112 -14.80 -0.56 -0.78
N LEU A 113 -14.45 -1.33 -1.82
CA LEU A 113 -13.16 -1.23 -2.51
C LEU A 113 -12.92 0.14 -3.15
N ARG A 114 -13.99 0.91 -3.42
CA ARG A 114 -13.90 2.27 -4.00
C ARG A 114 -13.51 3.36 -2.99
N PHE A 115 -13.44 3.03 -1.70
CA PHE A 115 -13.22 4.02 -0.63
C PHE A 115 -11.90 3.78 0.11
N PRO A 116 -11.23 4.84 0.59
CA PRO A 116 -9.99 4.74 1.36
C PRO A 116 -10.17 4.07 2.72
N THR A 117 -11.42 3.91 3.18
CA THR A 117 -11.78 3.19 4.41
C THR A 117 -11.74 1.67 4.27
N PHE A 118 -11.40 1.13 3.09
CA PHE A 118 -11.27 -0.31 2.88
C PHE A 118 -10.20 -0.89 3.82
N ASP A 119 -10.60 -1.84 4.67
CA ASP A 119 -9.68 -2.54 5.57
C ASP A 119 -8.90 -3.58 4.79
N SER A 120 -7.64 -3.26 4.50
CA SER A 120 -6.73 -4.14 3.75
C SER A 120 -6.32 -5.37 4.54
N TRP A 121 -6.45 -5.42 5.86
CA TRP A 121 -5.91 -6.51 6.70
C TRP A 121 -6.78 -7.77 6.72
N GLN A 122 -8.05 -7.65 6.32
CA GLN A 122 -9.01 -8.78 6.34
C GLN A 122 -8.84 -9.78 5.19
N TRP A 123 -7.93 -9.51 4.24
CA TRP A 123 -7.90 -10.21 2.96
C TRP A 123 -6.61 -11.01 2.78
N GLU A 124 -6.75 -12.26 2.36
CA GLU A 124 -5.66 -13.13 1.96
C GLU A 124 -5.19 -12.81 0.53
N PRO A 125 -3.98 -13.27 0.11
CA PRO A 125 -3.44 -12.95 -1.21
C PRO A 125 -4.37 -13.23 -2.40
N ASN A 126 -5.09 -14.36 -2.38
CA ASN A 126 -6.04 -14.72 -3.45
C ASN A 126 -7.24 -13.75 -3.54
N GLU A 127 -7.66 -13.19 -2.41
CA GLU A 127 -8.77 -12.24 -2.35
C GLU A 127 -8.29 -10.86 -2.83
N MET A 128 -7.10 -10.44 -2.41
CA MET A 128 -6.46 -9.23 -2.93
C MET A 128 -6.25 -9.29 -4.45
N LEU A 129 -5.80 -10.44 -4.98
CA LEU A 129 -5.70 -10.68 -6.42
C LEU A 129 -7.05 -10.55 -7.13
N SER A 130 -8.12 -11.07 -6.53
CA SER A 130 -9.48 -10.94 -7.07
C SER A 130 -9.97 -9.48 -7.05
N CYS A 131 -9.63 -8.72 -6.01
CA CYS A 131 -9.89 -7.28 -5.92
C CYS A 131 -9.15 -6.50 -7.02
N LEU A 132 -7.85 -6.78 -7.23
CA LEU A 132 -7.06 -6.15 -8.31
C LEU A 132 -7.64 -6.48 -9.68
N GLU A 133 -7.98 -7.74 -9.94
CA GLU A 133 -8.66 -8.15 -11.16
C GLU A 133 -9.96 -7.36 -11.37
N HIS A 134 -10.78 -7.26 -10.32
CA HIS A 134 -12.03 -6.52 -10.37
C HIS A 134 -11.80 -5.04 -10.74
N MET A 135 -10.81 -4.36 -10.15
CA MET A 135 -10.52 -2.95 -10.47
C MET A 135 -10.25 -2.74 -11.97
N TYR A 136 -9.49 -3.64 -12.61
CA TYR A 136 -9.20 -3.55 -14.06
C TYR A 136 -10.46 -3.73 -14.91
N HIS A 137 -11.37 -4.61 -14.49
CA HIS A 137 -12.66 -4.79 -15.16
C HIS A 137 -13.60 -3.60 -14.95
N ASP A 138 -13.70 -3.11 -13.71
CA ASP A 138 -14.61 -2.04 -13.32
C ASP A 138 -14.25 -0.70 -13.97
N LEU A 139 -12.95 -0.38 -14.03
CA LEU A 139 -12.44 0.80 -14.73
C LEU A 139 -12.56 0.71 -16.27
N GLY A 140 -13.06 -0.40 -16.81
CA GLY A 140 -13.20 -0.62 -18.25
C GLY A 140 -11.90 -0.97 -18.98
N LEU A 141 -10.76 -1.04 -18.29
CA LEU A 141 -9.43 -1.26 -18.89
C LEU A 141 -9.37 -2.56 -19.67
N VAL A 142 -9.95 -3.64 -19.13
CA VAL A 142 -9.98 -4.94 -19.81
C VAL A 142 -10.72 -4.87 -21.14
N LYS A 143 -11.86 -4.16 -21.15
CA LYS A 143 -12.72 -4.05 -22.32
C LYS A 143 -12.09 -3.12 -23.37
N ASP A 144 -11.65 -1.94 -22.96
CA ASP A 144 -11.21 -0.89 -23.87
C ASP A 144 -9.87 -1.24 -24.55
N PHE A 145 -9.00 -1.95 -23.82
CA PHE A 145 -7.70 -2.38 -24.33
C PHE A 145 -7.63 -3.84 -24.78
N ASN A 146 -8.79 -4.51 -24.81
CA ASN A 146 -8.90 -5.92 -25.19
C ASN A 146 -7.91 -6.82 -24.40
N ILE A 147 -7.75 -6.57 -23.10
CA ILE A 147 -6.85 -7.38 -22.26
C ILE A 147 -7.47 -8.76 -22.13
N ASN A 148 -6.71 -9.81 -22.44
CA ASN A 148 -7.20 -11.17 -22.23
C ASN A 148 -7.36 -11.43 -20.71
N PRO A 149 -8.56 -11.78 -20.21
CA PRO A 149 -8.78 -11.97 -18.77
C PRO A 149 -7.91 -13.07 -18.14
N ILE A 150 -7.52 -14.10 -18.90
CA ILE A 150 -6.61 -15.15 -18.43
C ILE A 150 -5.19 -14.59 -18.29
N THR A 151 -4.75 -13.79 -19.26
CA THR A 151 -3.46 -13.10 -19.21
C THR A 151 -3.40 -12.10 -18.05
N LEU A 152 -4.49 -11.37 -17.78
CA LEU A 152 -4.59 -10.49 -16.61
C LEU A 152 -4.36 -11.25 -15.30
N LYS A 153 -5.04 -12.39 -15.12
CA LYS A 153 -4.86 -13.21 -13.90
C LYS A 153 -3.44 -13.76 -13.79
N ARG A 154 -2.86 -14.26 -14.88
CA ARG A 154 -1.47 -14.77 -14.90
C ARG A 154 -0.47 -13.67 -14.58
N TRP A 155 -0.68 -12.48 -15.15
CA TRP A 155 0.12 -11.30 -14.84
C TRP A 155 0.04 -10.93 -13.36
N LEU A 156 -1.17 -10.81 -12.78
CA LEU A 156 -1.34 -10.49 -11.36
C LEU A 156 -0.72 -11.54 -10.43
N LEU A 157 -0.83 -12.83 -10.77
CA LEU A 157 -0.14 -13.92 -10.05
C LEU A 157 1.39 -13.76 -10.14
N CYS A 158 1.92 -13.46 -11.32
CA CYS A 158 3.35 -13.24 -11.51
C CYS A 158 3.84 -12.00 -10.75
N ILE A 159 3.04 -10.93 -10.70
CA ILE A 159 3.31 -9.75 -9.87
C ILE A 159 3.39 -10.16 -8.40
N HIS A 160 2.38 -10.84 -7.87
CA HIS A 160 2.36 -11.33 -6.49
C HIS A 160 3.62 -12.14 -6.16
N ASP A 161 4.00 -13.08 -7.03
CA ASP A 161 5.14 -13.96 -6.81
C ASP A 161 6.50 -13.23 -6.86
N ASN A 162 6.55 -12.01 -7.41
CA ASN A 162 7.73 -11.16 -7.44
C ASN A 162 7.74 -10.08 -6.35
N TYR A 163 6.72 -10.00 -5.49
CA TYR A 163 6.83 -9.27 -4.23
C TYR A 163 7.44 -10.16 -3.16
N ARG A 164 8.40 -9.62 -2.40
CA ARG A 164 9.06 -10.34 -1.30
C ARG A 164 8.24 -10.25 -0.02
N ASN A 165 8.49 -11.18 0.90
CA ASN A 165 7.90 -11.19 2.23
C ASN A 165 8.67 -10.28 3.20
N ASN A 166 8.81 -9.00 2.86
CA ASN A 166 9.33 -7.99 3.79
C ASN A 166 8.20 -7.56 4.75
N PRO A 167 8.51 -7.01 5.93
CA PRO A 167 7.47 -6.51 6.83
C PRO A 167 6.61 -5.40 6.21
N PHE A 168 7.22 -4.44 5.50
CA PHE A 168 6.50 -3.31 4.89
C PHE A 168 6.38 -3.44 3.37
N HIS A 169 7.50 -3.44 2.63
CA HIS A 169 7.49 -3.43 1.16
C HIS A 169 7.19 -4.83 0.60
N ASN A 170 5.93 -5.26 0.69
CA ASN A 170 5.41 -6.56 0.29
C ASN A 170 4.14 -6.44 -0.57
N PHE A 171 3.54 -7.57 -0.96
CA PHE A 171 2.36 -7.57 -1.83
C PHE A 171 1.15 -6.85 -1.22
N ARG A 172 0.99 -6.84 0.11
CA ARG A 172 -0.10 -6.11 0.75
C ARG A 172 0.09 -4.61 0.63
N HIS A 173 1.34 -4.12 0.70
CA HIS A 173 1.64 -2.70 0.45
C HIS A 173 1.29 -2.32 -0.99
N CYS A 174 1.74 -3.12 -1.97
CA CYS A 174 1.33 -2.99 -3.37
C CYS A 174 -0.19 -2.92 -3.55
N PHE A 175 -0.92 -3.82 -2.87
CA PHE A 175 -2.38 -3.82 -2.88
C PHE A 175 -2.95 -2.51 -2.31
N CYS A 176 -2.45 -2.04 -1.17
CA CYS A 176 -2.88 -0.77 -0.55
C CYS A 176 -2.68 0.44 -1.47
N VAL A 177 -1.52 0.55 -2.12
CA VAL A 177 -1.20 1.64 -3.05
C VAL A 177 -2.13 1.59 -4.25
N THR A 178 -2.35 0.40 -4.83
CA THR A 178 -3.25 0.23 -5.97
C THR A 178 -4.71 0.51 -5.61
N GLN A 179 -5.17 0.03 -4.45
CA GLN A 179 -6.52 0.26 -3.96
C GLN A 179 -6.77 1.73 -3.63
N MET A 180 -5.77 2.44 -3.11
CA MET A 180 -5.84 3.89 -2.92
C MET A 180 -5.93 4.62 -4.27
N MET A 181 -5.13 4.23 -5.26
CA MET A 181 -5.22 4.78 -6.62
C MET A 181 -6.61 4.59 -7.21
N TYR A 182 -7.18 3.39 -7.10
CA TYR A 182 -8.55 3.11 -7.52
C TYR A 182 -9.58 3.97 -6.77
N SER A 183 -9.40 4.16 -5.46
CA SER A 183 -10.26 5.04 -4.66
C SER A 183 -10.17 6.49 -5.13
N MET A 184 -8.97 7.01 -5.40
CA MET A 184 -8.78 8.37 -5.93
C MET A 184 -9.41 8.52 -7.32
N ILE A 185 -9.28 7.52 -8.19
CA ILE A 185 -9.92 7.52 -9.51
C ILE A 185 -11.44 7.65 -9.38
N CYS A 186 -12.05 6.92 -8.43
CA CYS A 186 -13.48 6.98 -8.17
C CYS A 186 -13.91 8.30 -7.50
N LEU A 187 -13.25 8.69 -6.40
CA LEU A 187 -13.64 9.84 -5.58
C LEU A 187 -13.41 11.19 -6.27
N CYS A 188 -12.35 11.29 -7.07
CA CYS A 188 -12.02 12.53 -7.79
C CYS A 188 -12.53 12.52 -9.24
N SER A 189 -13.34 11.53 -9.63
CA SER A 189 -13.86 11.35 -11.00
C SER A 189 -12.76 11.47 -12.07
N LEU A 190 -11.61 10.83 -11.84
CA LEU A 190 -10.42 11.05 -12.69
C LEU A 190 -10.62 10.58 -14.14
N GLN A 191 -11.55 9.66 -14.40
CA GLN A 191 -11.91 9.24 -15.77
C GLN A 191 -12.60 10.34 -16.59
N GLU A 192 -13.03 11.45 -15.97
CA GLU A 192 -13.50 12.65 -16.68
C GLU A 192 -12.36 13.58 -17.10
N LYS A 193 -11.17 13.40 -16.53
CA LYS A 193 -10.02 14.30 -16.70
C LYS A 193 -8.85 13.63 -17.43
N PHE A 194 -8.72 12.32 -17.28
CA PHE A 194 -7.65 11.53 -17.85
C PHE A 194 -8.14 10.63 -18.97
N THR A 195 -7.24 10.32 -19.91
CA THR A 195 -7.51 9.31 -20.92
C THR A 195 -7.52 7.91 -20.28
N GLN A 196 -8.18 6.93 -20.91
CA GLN A 196 -8.11 5.55 -20.42
C GLN A 196 -6.67 5.01 -20.39
N VAL A 197 -5.78 5.51 -21.25
CA VAL A 197 -4.35 5.14 -21.25
C VAL A 197 -3.66 5.67 -19.98
N ASP A 198 -3.98 6.89 -19.55
CA ASP A 198 -3.48 7.43 -18.29
C ASP A 198 -3.98 6.61 -17.08
N ILE A 199 -5.25 6.20 -17.08
CA ILE A 199 -5.82 5.34 -16.02
C ILE A 199 -5.10 3.99 -15.98
N LEU A 200 -4.85 3.39 -17.15
CA LEU A 200 -4.06 2.16 -17.26
C LEU A 200 -2.65 2.34 -16.71
N ILE A 201 -1.97 3.43 -17.07
CA ILE A 201 -0.61 3.74 -16.59
C ILE A 201 -0.60 3.90 -15.07
N LEU A 202 -1.54 4.65 -14.48
CA LEU A 202 -1.66 4.87 -13.03
C LEU A 202 -1.84 3.55 -12.27
N MET A 203 -2.80 2.72 -12.71
CA MET A 203 -3.07 1.42 -12.08
C MET A 203 -1.92 0.44 -12.26
N THR A 204 -1.30 0.39 -13.44
CA THR A 204 -0.17 -0.51 -13.71
C THR A 204 1.05 -0.11 -12.90
N ALA A 205 1.38 1.19 -12.84
CA ALA A 205 2.50 1.69 -12.08
C ALA A 205 2.33 1.41 -10.58
N ALA A 206 1.13 1.67 -10.02
CA ALA A 206 0.84 1.38 -8.62
C ALA A 206 1.05 -0.10 -8.26
N VAL A 207 0.60 -1.02 -9.12
CA VAL A 207 0.79 -2.47 -8.91
C VAL A 207 2.26 -2.88 -8.99
N CYS A 208 3.08 -2.18 -9.78
CA CYS A 208 4.46 -2.58 -10.08
C CYS A 208 5.53 -1.83 -9.26
N HIS A 209 5.17 -0.78 -8.51
CA HIS A 209 6.13 0.24 -8.08
C HIS A 209 7.24 -0.27 -7.16
N ASP A 210 7.01 -1.37 -6.42
CA ASP A 210 7.94 -1.94 -5.43
C ASP A 210 8.32 -3.41 -5.71
N LEU A 211 8.17 -3.84 -6.97
CA LEU A 211 8.47 -5.22 -7.36
C LEU A 211 9.90 -5.64 -6.97
N ASP A 212 10.01 -6.78 -6.31
CA ASP A 212 11.29 -7.35 -5.84
C ASP A 212 12.08 -6.45 -4.86
N HIS A 213 11.40 -5.56 -4.11
CA HIS A 213 12.04 -4.76 -3.07
C HIS A 213 12.77 -5.65 -2.05
N PRO A 214 14.05 -5.39 -1.72
CA PRO A 214 14.86 -6.29 -0.90
C PRO A 214 14.70 -6.10 0.61
N GLY A 215 13.93 -5.11 1.05
CA GLY A 215 13.78 -4.73 2.45
C GLY A 215 14.78 -3.67 2.94
N PHE A 216 15.62 -3.16 2.04
CA PHE A 216 16.68 -2.19 2.35
C PHE A 216 16.66 -1.05 1.35
N ASN A 217 16.55 0.19 1.84
CA ASN A 217 16.38 1.39 1.01
C ASN A 217 17.60 1.74 0.14
N ASN A 218 17.45 2.71 -0.77
CA ASN A 218 18.51 3.17 -1.68
C ASN A 218 19.80 3.59 -0.94
N THR A 219 19.70 4.26 0.21
CA THR A 219 20.87 4.66 1.03
C THR A 219 21.69 3.45 1.46
N TYR A 220 21.03 2.37 1.90
CA TYR A 220 21.71 1.11 2.21
C TYR A 220 22.36 0.52 0.97
N GLN A 221 21.63 0.43 -0.16
CA GLN A 221 22.16 -0.15 -1.40
C GLN A 221 23.48 0.52 -1.82
N ILE A 222 23.51 1.85 -1.80
CA ILE A 222 24.66 2.67 -2.18
C ILE A 222 25.81 2.50 -1.19
N ASN A 223 25.55 2.64 0.11
CA ASN A 223 26.59 2.54 1.15
C ASN A 223 27.23 1.15 1.19
N ALA A 224 26.42 0.10 1.04
CA ALA A 224 26.88 -1.29 1.00
C ALA A 224 27.45 -1.69 -0.38
N ARG A 225 27.37 -0.81 -1.40
CA ARG A 225 27.82 -1.05 -2.78
C ARG A 225 27.26 -2.35 -3.35
N THR A 226 25.96 -2.57 -3.13
CA THR A 226 25.29 -3.78 -3.60
C THR A 226 25.30 -3.86 -5.12
N GLU A 227 24.97 -5.04 -5.67
CA GLU A 227 24.87 -5.21 -7.12
C GLU A 227 23.88 -4.23 -7.76
N LEU A 228 22.77 -3.91 -7.07
CA LEU A 228 21.78 -2.94 -7.55
C LEU A 228 22.37 -1.52 -7.64
N ALA A 229 23.07 -1.07 -6.60
CA ALA A 229 23.72 0.24 -6.62
C ALA A 229 24.77 0.35 -7.74
N VAL A 230 25.59 -0.69 -7.92
CA VAL A 230 26.57 -0.74 -9.02
C VAL A 230 25.89 -0.76 -10.38
N ARG A 231 24.83 -1.55 -10.56
CA ARG A 231 24.10 -1.68 -11.83
C ARG A 231 23.44 -0.37 -12.26
N TYR A 232 22.88 0.36 -11.30
CA TYR A 232 22.15 1.61 -11.54
C TYR A 232 22.95 2.87 -11.22
N ASN A 233 24.25 2.74 -10.99
CA ASN A 233 25.20 3.84 -10.77
C ASN A 233 24.71 4.83 -9.69
N ASP A 234 24.21 4.30 -8.58
CA ASP A 234 23.68 5.06 -7.43
C ASP A 234 22.46 5.97 -7.72
N ILE A 235 21.86 5.90 -8.92
CA ILE A 235 20.72 6.73 -9.31
C ILE A 235 19.42 5.91 -9.22
N SER A 236 18.60 6.20 -8.21
CA SER A 236 17.35 5.49 -7.89
C SER A 236 17.46 3.96 -8.09
N PRO A 237 18.40 3.25 -7.42
CA PRO A 237 18.67 1.84 -7.72
C PRO A 237 17.44 0.93 -7.60
N LEU A 238 16.61 1.14 -6.58
CA LEU A 238 15.42 0.31 -6.34
C LEU A 238 14.33 0.59 -7.36
N GLU A 239 13.99 1.84 -7.63
CA GLU A 239 12.90 2.20 -8.53
C GLU A 239 13.22 1.80 -9.99
N ASN A 240 14.50 1.87 -10.38
CA ASN A 240 14.96 1.31 -11.65
C ASN A 240 14.84 -0.23 -11.69
N HIS A 241 15.13 -0.90 -10.57
CA HIS A 241 14.98 -2.36 -10.45
C HIS A 241 13.52 -2.77 -10.53
N HIS A 242 12.61 -2.09 -9.81
CA HIS A 242 11.16 -2.32 -9.86
C HIS A 242 10.64 -2.21 -11.31
N CYS A 243 11.05 -1.17 -12.03
CA CYS A 243 10.76 -1.02 -13.47
C CYS A 243 11.30 -2.20 -14.29
N ALA A 244 12.57 -2.57 -14.10
CA ALA A 244 13.20 -3.64 -14.87
C ALA A 244 12.46 -4.97 -14.69
N VAL A 245 12.10 -5.32 -13.45
CA VAL A 245 11.32 -6.52 -13.11
C VAL A 245 9.93 -6.44 -13.74
N ALA A 246 9.22 -5.31 -13.63
CA ALA A 246 7.91 -5.12 -14.24
C ALA A 246 7.92 -5.44 -15.75
N PHE A 247 8.87 -4.86 -16.49
CA PHE A 247 8.97 -5.08 -17.93
C PHE A 247 9.58 -6.42 -18.33
N GLN A 248 10.33 -7.07 -17.44
CA GLN A 248 10.68 -8.47 -17.61
C GLN A 248 9.44 -9.37 -17.52
N ILE A 249 8.52 -9.10 -16.59
CA ILE A 249 7.24 -9.81 -16.50
C ILE A 249 6.40 -9.58 -17.78
N PHE A 250 6.27 -8.34 -18.24
CA PHE A 250 5.53 -8.03 -19.48
C PHE A 250 6.17 -8.65 -20.74
N SER A 251 7.46 -8.98 -20.72
CA SER A 251 8.11 -9.67 -21.85
C SER A 251 7.70 -11.14 -21.98
N GLN A 252 7.12 -11.74 -20.94
CA GLN A 252 6.60 -13.10 -20.97
C GLN A 252 5.24 -13.11 -21.68
N PRO A 253 5.06 -13.85 -22.79
CA PRO A 253 3.82 -13.82 -23.58
C PRO A 253 2.55 -14.14 -22.76
N ASP A 254 2.67 -15.04 -21.78
CA ASP A 254 1.55 -15.47 -20.93
C ASP A 254 1.16 -14.44 -19.84
N CYS A 255 1.98 -13.41 -19.63
CA CYS A 255 1.78 -12.33 -18.65
C CYS A 255 1.67 -10.94 -19.31
N ASN A 256 1.77 -10.86 -20.64
CA ASN A 256 1.76 -9.60 -21.36
C ASN A 256 0.33 -9.06 -21.54
N ILE A 257 -0.16 -8.29 -20.56
CA ILE A 257 -1.47 -7.61 -20.66
C ILE A 257 -1.50 -6.54 -21.76
N PHE A 258 -0.35 -6.16 -22.34
CA PHE A 258 -0.24 -5.18 -23.42
C PHE A 258 -0.10 -5.82 -24.81
N SER A 259 -0.29 -7.14 -24.95
CA SER A 259 -0.04 -7.86 -26.21
C SER A 259 -0.86 -7.37 -27.41
N ASN A 260 -1.98 -6.68 -27.16
CA ASN A 260 -2.90 -6.19 -28.19
C ASN A 260 -2.71 -4.71 -28.53
N PHE A 261 -1.78 -4.02 -27.87
CA PHE A 261 -1.44 -2.65 -28.21
C PHE A 261 -0.55 -2.58 -29.44
N ASP A 262 -0.70 -1.52 -30.23
CA ASP A 262 0.30 -1.19 -31.24
C ASP A 262 1.62 -0.71 -30.57
N PRO A 263 2.75 -0.77 -31.30
CA PRO A 263 4.05 -0.42 -30.74
C PRO A 263 4.17 1.00 -30.20
N GLU A 264 3.44 1.98 -30.76
CA GLU A 264 3.56 3.38 -30.32
C GLU A 264 2.76 3.59 -29.03
N ALA A 265 1.55 3.02 -28.94
CA ALA A 265 0.77 3.03 -27.71
C ALA A 265 1.50 2.29 -26.58
N PHE A 266 2.14 1.15 -26.86
CA PHE A 266 2.97 0.45 -25.88
C PHE A 266 4.16 1.29 -25.42
N LYS A 267 4.81 2.03 -26.33
CA LYS A 267 5.92 2.92 -25.99
C LYS A 267 5.46 4.07 -25.07
N GLN A 268 4.28 4.64 -25.32
CA GLN A 268 3.67 5.64 -24.46
C GLN A 268 3.38 5.08 -23.05
N ILE A 269 2.75 3.90 -22.97
CA ILE A 269 2.46 3.23 -21.71
C ILE A 269 3.75 2.94 -20.94
N ARG A 270 4.75 2.38 -21.63
CA ARG A 270 6.06 2.10 -21.04
C ARG A 270 6.70 3.35 -20.47
N GLN A 271 6.72 4.44 -21.23
CA GLN A 271 7.30 5.71 -20.77
C GLN A 271 6.57 6.25 -19.56
N GLY A 272 5.24 6.26 -19.59
CA GLY A 272 4.42 6.72 -18.46
C GLY A 272 4.65 5.89 -17.20
N THR A 273 4.61 4.55 -17.31
CA THR A 273 4.84 3.66 -16.17
C THR A 273 6.23 3.83 -15.57
N ILE A 274 7.28 3.96 -16.41
CA ILE A 274 8.65 4.23 -15.93
C ILE A 274 8.70 5.57 -15.18
N THR A 275 8.13 6.64 -15.76
CA THR A 275 8.10 7.96 -15.12
C THR A 275 7.43 7.90 -13.75
N LEU A 276 6.32 7.17 -13.61
CA LEU A 276 5.58 7.08 -12.34
C LEU A 276 6.31 6.25 -11.29
N ILE A 277 6.89 5.11 -11.65
CA ILE A 277 7.66 4.29 -10.70
C ILE A 277 8.93 5.05 -10.28
N LEU A 278 9.67 5.68 -11.19
CA LEU A 278 10.83 6.51 -10.81
C LEU A 278 10.47 7.75 -9.99
N ALA A 279 9.20 8.14 -9.95
CA ALA A 279 8.73 9.24 -9.12
C ALA A 279 8.46 8.80 -7.66
N THR A 280 8.34 7.50 -7.37
CA THR A 280 8.14 7.02 -5.99
C THR A 280 9.38 7.22 -5.13
N ASP A 281 10.58 7.28 -5.73
CA ASP A 281 11.83 7.63 -5.03
C ASP A 281 11.66 8.89 -4.17
N MET A 282 11.76 8.70 -2.85
CA MET A 282 11.53 9.76 -1.87
C MET A 282 12.64 10.81 -1.86
N ALA A 283 13.82 10.54 -2.43
CA ALA A 283 14.85 11.56 -2.65
C ALA A 283 14.37 12.66 -3.63
N ARG A 284 13.43 12.33 -4.52
CA ARG A 284 12.84 13.25 -5.51
C ARG A 284 11.58 13.96 -5.03
N HIS A 285 11.13 13.70 -3.80
CA HIS A 285 9.88 14.25 -3.29
C HIS A 285 9.82 15.79 -3.35
N GLY A 286 10.87 16.47 -2.90
CA GLY A 286 10.94 17.94 -2.92
C GLY A 286 10.86 18.53 -4.33
N GLU A 287 11.66 17.99 -5.26
CA GLU A 287 11.69 18.40 -6.67
C GLU A 287 10.29 18.29 -7.33
N ILE A 288 9.65 17.12 -7.17
CA ILE A 288 8.34 16.84 -7.78
C ILE A 288 7.25 17.73 -7.17
N LEU A 289 7.25 17.88 -5.85
CA LEU A 289 6.24 18.69 -5.16
C LEU A 289 6.37 20.18 -5.53
N ASP A 290 7.59 20.70 -5.64
CA ASP A 290 7.81 22.10 -6.01
C ASP A 290 7.46 22.35 -7.48
N SER A 291 7.75 21.41 -8.39
CA SER A 291 7.29 21.46 -9.78
C SER A 291 5.76 21.48 -9.87
N PHE A 292 5.06 20.69 -9.04
CA PHE A 292 3.60 20.68 -9.02
C PHE A 292 3.00 21.98 -8.46
N LYS A 293 3.56 22.53 -7.37
CA LYS A 293 3.12 23.81 -6.80
C LYS A 293 3.21 24.96 -7.80
N GLN A 294 4.23 24.98 -8.66
CA GLN A 294 4.37 26.00 -9.70
C GLN A 294 3.26 25.94 -10.76
N LYS A 295 2.64 24.77 -10.93
CA LYS A 295 1.60 24.50 -11.93
C LYS A 295 0.18 24.58 -11.38
N VAL A 296 -0.01 24.46 -10.05
CA VAL A 296 -1.34 24.28 -9.44
C VAL A 296 -2.29 25.46 -9.66
N ASP A 297 -1.79 26.70 -9.56
CA ASP A 297 -2.62 27.91 -9.66
C ASP A 297 -3.16 28.13 -11.08
N ASN A 298 -2.44 27.63 -12.10
CA ASN A 298 -2.81 27.74 -13.51
C ASN A 298 -2.85 26.35 -14.17
N PHE A 299 -3.41 25.36 -13.46
CA PHE A 299 -3.36 23.98 -13.93
C PHE A 299 -4.20 23.79 -15.21
N ASP A 300 -3.57 23.25 -16.26
CA ASP A 300 -4.22 22.92 -17.54
C ASP A 300 -4.23 21.41 -17.76
N TYR A 301 -5.42 20.83 -17.92
CA TYR A 301 -5.60 19.40 -18.21
C TYR A 301 -5.27 19.03 -19.66
N THR A 302 -5.09 20.01 -20.54
CA THR A 302 -4.67 19.80 -21.93
C THR A 302 -3.14 19.84 -22.10
N ASP A 303 -2.42 20.32 -21.08
CA ASP A 303 -0.97 20.34 -21.05
C ASP A 303 -0.41 19.01 -20.51
N GLU A 304 0.40 18.33 -21.33
CA GLU A 304 0.95 17.00 -21.00
C GLU A 304 1.94 17.04 -19.83
N GLU A 305 2.66 18.14 -19.63
CA GLU A 305 3.60 18.30 -18.51
C GLU A 305 2.83 18.47 -17.19
N HIS A 306 1.75 19.27 -17.21
CA HIS A 306 0.84 19.42 -16.06
C HIS A 306 0.20 18.09 -15.67
N VAL A 307 -0.35 17.37 -16.65
CA VAL A 307 -0.96 16.04 -16.44
C VAL A 307 0.07 15.03 -15.94
N THR A 308 1.29 15.01 -16.49
CA THR A 308 2.37 14.13 -16.03
C THR A 308 2.78 14.45 -14.59
N CYS A 309 2.90 15.74 -14.25
CA CYS A 309 3.20 16.18 -12.90
C CYS A 309 2.11 15.76 -11.90
N LEU A 310 0.84 15.90 -12.29
CA LEU A 310 -0.29 15.45 -11.46
C LEU A 310 -0.26 13.93 -11.27
N LYS A 311 -0.02 13.12 -12.32
CA LYS A 311 0.09 11.66 -12.19
C LYS A 311 1.23 11.24 -11.27
N MET A 312 2.38 11.91 -11.31
CA MET A 312 3.48 11.68 -10.36
C MET A 312 3.05 11.98 -8.93
N VAL A 313 2.36 13.10 -8.68
CA VAL A 313 1.83 13.42 -7.35
C VAL A 313 0.80 12.38 -6.89
N LEU A 314 -0.09 11.92 -7.77
CA LEU A 314 -1.10 10.92 -7.44
C LEU A 314 -0.50 9.59 -6.99
N ILE A 315 0.48 9.04 -7.72
CA ILE A 315 1.12 7.78 -7.30
C ILE A 315 1.87 7.97 -5.98
N LYS A 316 2.57 9.09 -5.80
CA LYS A 316 3.25 9.39 -4.53
C LYS A 316 2.26 9.53 -3.37
N CYS A 317 1.11 10.17 -3.58
CA CYS A 317 0.06 10.25 -2.58
C CYS A 317 -0.44 8.86 -2.18
N CYS A 318 -0.67 7.97 -3.14
CA CYS A 318 -1.13 6.61 -2.88
C CYS A 318 -0.09 5.77 -2.12
N ASP A 319 1.18 5.90 -2.52
CA ASP A 319 2.33 5.20 -1.94
C ASP A 319 2.45 5.45 -0.42
N ILE A 320 2.43 6.72 -0.01
CA ILE A 320 2.55 7.11 1.41
C ILE A 320 1.19 7.32 2.10
N SER A 321 0.10 6.73 1.59
CA SER A 321 -1.28 7.02 2.02
C SER A 321 -1.75 6.30 3.29
N ASN A 322 -0.91 5.53 3.98
CA ASN A 322 -1.35 4.70 5.12
C ASN A 322 -2.11 5.52 6.17
N GLU A 323 -1.60 6.70 6.54
CA GLU A 323 -2.22 7.61 7.53
C GLU A 323 -3.50 8.31 7.06
N VAL A 324 -3.90 8.16 5.79
CA VAL A 324 -5.20 8.61 5.29
C VAL A 324 -6.31 7.62 5.68
N ARG A 325 -5.95 6.37 5.97
CA ARG A 325 -6.89 5.29 6.32
C ARG A 325 -7.35 5.42 7.77
N PRO A 326 -8.46 4.76 8.17
CA PRO A 326 -8.84 4.66 9.57
C PRO A 326 -7.69 4.16 10.45
N MET A 327 -7.60 4.67 11.68
CA MET A 327 -6.47 4.41 12.59
C MET A 327 -6.21 2.91 12.77
N GLU A 328 -7.26 2.10 12.87
CA GLU A 328 -7.16 0.65 13.05
C GLU A 328 -6.55 -0.08 11.84
N VAL A 329 -6.63 0.53 10.66
CA VAL A 329 -6.03 0.03 9.41
C VAL A 329 -4.62 0.60 9.22
N ALA A 330 -4.38 1.85 9.64
CA ALA A 330 -3.12 2.55 9.49
C ALA A 330 -2.05 2.11 10.50
N GLU A 331 -2.40 2.00 11.79
CA GLU A 331 -1.45 1.75 12.88
C GLU A 331 -0.56 0.51 12.68
N PRO A 332 -1.07 -0.65 12.21
CA PRO A 332 -0.21 -1.81 11.98
C PRO A 332 0.86 -1.59 10.90
N TRP A 333 0.65 -0.67 9.95
CA TRP A 333 1.67 -0.34 8.94
C TRP A 333 2.88 0.37 9.54
N VAL A 334 2.69 1.14 10.62
CA VAL A 334 3.81 1.79 11.32
C VAL A 334 4.71 0.75 11.96
N ASP A 335 4.13 -0.27 12.60
CA ASP A 335 4.89 -1.39 13.18
C ASP A 335 5.68 -2.13 12.10
N CYS A 336 5.04 -2.45 10.95
CA CYS A 336 5.70 -3.08 9.81
C CYS A 336 6.86 -2.23 9.26
N LEU A 337 6.66 -0.91 9.12
CA LEU A 337 7.69 0.01 8.62
C LEU A 337 8.88 0.07 9.57
N LEU A 338 8.63 0.18 10.88
CA LEU A 338 9.67 0.22 11.90
C LEU A 338 10.43 -1.10 11.97
N GLU A 339 9.74 -2.24 11.90
CA GLU A 339 10.37 -3.57 11.85
C GLU A 339 11.33 -3.66 10.66
N GLU A 340 10.89 -3.25 9.47
CA GLU A 340 11.75 -3.25 8.29
C GLU A 340 12.94 -2.29 8.44
N TYR A 341 12.72 -1.08 8.97
CA TYR A 341 13.80 -0.13 9.23
C TYR A 341 14.82 -0.65 10.24
N PHE A 342 14.39 -1.33 11.30
CA PHE A 342 15.31 -1.91 12.28
C PHE A 342 16.14 -3.06 11.72
N MET A 343 15.64 -3.80 10.72
CA MET A 343 16.42 -4.81 10.02
C MET A 343 17.51 -4.21 9.11
N GLN A 344 17.43 -2.92 8.75
CA GLN A 344 18.41 -2.24 7.90
C GLN A 344 19.69 -1.79 8.65
N VAL A 345 19.66 -1.77 10.00
CA VAL A 345 20.71 -1.20 10.86
C VAL A 345 21.88 -2.15 11.09
#